data_AF-A0A382NXN0-F1
#
_entry.id   AF-A0A382NXN0-F1
#
_cell.length_a   1.000
_cell.length_b   1.000
_cell.length_c   1.000
_cell.angle_alpha   90.00
_cell.angle_beta   90.00
_cell.angle_gamma   90.00
#
_symmetry.space_group_name_H-M   'P 1'
#
loop_
_entity.id
_entity.type
_entity.pdbx_description
1 polymer ?
#
loop_
_entity_poly.entity_id
_entity_poly.type
_entity_poly.pdbx_seq_one_letter_code
_entity_poly.pdbx_strand_id
1 'polypeptide(L)' 'MTTELRPRLPSWLKVPMPGGTIYRELKVLMRGAKLNTVCEEARCPNIGD' A
#
# COMPACT_ATOMS: atom_id res chain seq x y z
N MET A 1 1.64 19.17 -23.08
CA MET A 1 2.03 18.00 -22.27
C MET A 1 1.05 16.89 -22.62
N THR A 2 1.44 16.00 -23.53
CA THR A 2 0.60 14.86 -23.93
C THR A 2 0.54 13.86 -22.78
N THR A 3 -0.64 13.66 -22.23
CA THR A 3 -0.90 12.63 -21.22
C THR A 3 -0.85 11.27 -21.93
N GLU A 4 0.33 10.67 -22.01
CA GLU A 4 0.48 9.27 -22.42
C GLU A 4 -0.35 8.41 -21.45
N LEU A 5 -1.46 7.85 -21.96
CA LEU A 5 -2.34 6.98 -21.19
C LEU A 5 -1.57 5.71 -20.82
N ARG A 6 -1.19 5.60 -19.54
CA ARG A 6 -0.53 4.38 -19.04
C ARG A 6 -1.43 3.18 -19.30
N PRO A 7 -0.89 2.08 -19.86
CA PRO A 7 -1.66 0.87 -20.07
C PRO A 7 -2.18 0.35 -18.72
N ARG A 8 -3.40 -0.18 -18.72
CA ARG A 8 -4.01 -0.73 -17.49
C ARG A 8 -3.23 -1.97 -17.03
N LEU A 9 -3.07 -2.11 -15.72
CA LEU A 9 -2.48 -3.33 -15.14
C LEU A 9 -3.36 -4.56 -15.47
N PRO A 10 -2.73 -5.70 -15.81
CA PRO A 10 -3.41 -6.99 -15.92
C PRO A 10 -4.15 -7.38 -14.64
N SER A 11 -5.16 -8.24 -14.74
CA SER A 11 -5.95 -8.68 -13.58
C SER A 11 -5.11 -9.41 -12.52
N TRP A 12 -4.17 -10.26 -12.94
CA TRP A 12 -3.31 -11.06 -12.05
C TRP A 12 -2.30 -10.24 -11.23
N LEU A 13 -2.07 -8.98 -11.58
CA LEU A 13 -1.16 -8.08 -10.87
C LEU A 13 -1.90 -7.20 -9.85
N LYS A 14 -3.23 -7.32 -9.73
CA LYS A 14 -4.04 -6.53 -8.81
C LYS A 14 -4.28 -7.32 -7.53
N VAL A 15 -4.23 -6.61 -6.41
CA VAL A 15 -4.57 -7.15 -5.09
C VAL A 15 -5.71 -6.32 -4.46
N PRO A 16 -6.47 -6.90 -3.51
CA PRO A 16 -7.45 -6.16 -2.73
C PRO A 16 -6.81 -4.99 -1.97
N MET A 17 -7.60 -3.95 -1.70
CA MET A 17 -7.12 -2.86 -0.87
C MET A 17 -6.83 -3.34 0.57
N PRO A 18 -5.70 -2.94 1.16
CA PRO A 18 -5.38 -3.27 2.55
C PRO A 18 -6.39 -2.62 3.50
N GLY A 19 -6.80 -3.34 4.54
CA GLY A 19 -7.82 -2.81 5.46
C GLY A 19 -8.19 -3.66 6.67
N GLY A 20 -7.54 -4.81 6.87
CA GLY A 20 -7.78 -5.69 8.01
C GLY A 20 -7.42 -5.05 9.36
N THR A 21 -7.98 -5.61 10.45
CA THR A 21 -7.81 -5.08 11.82
C THR A 21 -6.34 -5.06 12.24
N ILE A 22 -5.60 -6.14 11.96
CA ILE A 22 -4.16 -6.28 12.29
C ILE A 22 -3.33 -5.17 11.63
N TYR A 23 -3.54 -4.92 10.34
CA TYR A 23 -2.84 -3.84 9.63
C TYR A 23 -3.10 -2.46 10.27
N ARG A 24 -4.34 -2.20 10.71
CA ARG A 24 -4.68 -0.92 11.36
C ARG A 24 -3.96 -0.77 12.70
N GLU A 25 -3.91 -1.82 13.50
CA GLU A 25 -3.21 -1.83 14.79
C GLU A 25 -1.70 -1.62 14.59
N LEU A 26 -1.09 -2.36 13.66
CA LEU A 26 0.32 -2.22 13.32
C LEU A 26 0.64 -0.79 12.84
N LYS A 27 -0.22 -0.22 12.00
CA LYS A 27 -0.06 1.16 11.52
C LYS A 27 -0.11 2.19 12.65
N VAL A 28 -1.01 2.03 13.60
CA VAL A 28 -1.08 2.90 14.79
C VAL A 28 0.19 2.77 15.62
N LEU A 29 0.67 1.54 15.85
CA LEU A 29 1.90 1.28 16.59
C LEU A 29 3.11 1.95 15.93
N MET A 30 3.33 1.74 14.63
CA MET A 30 4.46 2.32 13.89
C MET A 30 4.44 3.85 13.93
N ARG A 31 3.26 4.47 13.77
CA ARG A 31 3.10 5.93 13.85
C ARG A 31 3.32 6.47 15.26
N GLY A 32 2.84 5.77 16.28
CA GLY A 32 3.10 6.11 17.68
C GLY A 32 4.60 6.08 18.01
N ALA A 33 5.33 5.14 17.42
CA ALA A 33 6.77 5.01 17.53
C ALA A 33 7.57 5.98 16.63
N LYS A 34 6.90 6.80 15.80
CA LYS A 34 7.52 7.71 14.81
C LYS A 34 8.48 7.00 13.84
N LEU A 35 8.13 5.78 13.44
CA LEU A 35 8.90 4.98 12.49
C LEU A 35 8.41 5.19 11.06
N ASN A 36 9.33 5.12 10.11
CA ASN A 36 9.03 5.08 8.69
C ASN A 36 9.20 3.65 8.18
N THR A 37 8.34 3.22 7.26
CA THR A 37 8.42 1.89 6.65
C THR A 37 8.41 1.98 5.15
N VAL A 38 9.22 1.16 4.47
CA VAL A 38 9.21 1.06 3.01
C VAL A 38 7.83 0.65 2.50
N CYS A 39 7.08 -0.14 3.27
CA CYS A 39 5.74 -0.59 2.91
C CYS A 39 4.78 0.60 2.73
N GLU A 40 4.79 1.58 3.63
CA GLU A 40 3.96 2.79 3.51
C GLU A 40 4.50 3.75 2.43
N GLU A 41 5.80 4.05 2.44
CA GLU A 41 6.42 5.01 1.51
C GLU A 41 6.33 4.58 0.05
N ALA A 42 6.56 3.29 -0.23
CA ALA A 42 6.49 2.73 -1.57
C ALA A 42 5.06 2.41 -2.02
N ARG A 43 4.05 2.59 -1.16
CA ARG A 43 2.67 2.16 -1.40
C ARG A 43 2.60 0.68 -1.81
N CYS A 44 3.25 -0.16 -1.01
CA CYS A 44 3.36 -1.59 -1.27
C CYS A 44 1.96 -2.22 -1.46
N PRO A 45 1.70 -2.94 -2.57
CA PRO A 45 0.41 -3.59 -2.79
C PRO A 45 0.09 -4.64 -1.71
N ASN A 46 1.11 -5.24 -1.09
CA ASN A 46 0.98 -6.33 -0.12
C ASN A 46 1.03 -5.86 1.34
N ILE A 47 0.81 -4.56 1.61
CA ILE A 47 0.95 -4.01 2.98
C ILE A 47 -0.06 -4.59 4.00
N GLY A 48 -1.08 -5.31 3.54
CA GLY A 48 -2.11 -5.93 4.38
C GLY A 48 -2.18 -7.45 4.30
N ASP A 49 -1.19 -8.12 3.68
CA ASP A 49 -0.97 -9.57 3.83
C ASP A 49 -0.47 -9.88 5.26
#